data_AF-A0A0N9IDU0-F1
#
_entry.id   AF-A0A0N9IDU0-F1
#
_cell.length_a   1.000
_cell.length_b   1.000
_cell.length_c   1.000
_cell.angle_alpha   90.00
_cell.angle_beta   90.00
_cell.angle_gamma   90.00
#
_symmetry.space_group_name_H-M   'P 1'
#
loop_
_entity.id
_entity.type
_entity.pdbx_description
1 polymer ?
#
loop_
_entity_poly.entity_id
_entity_poly.type
_entity_poly.pdbx_seq_one_letter_code
_entity_poly.pdbx_strand_id
1 'polypeptide(L)'
;MAESVRARLQPTQVLAGLVGLAFLALGVIGFVHTGFNDFAGQGHTMLWGVFAINPLHNVLHLLFGVVGVLLALTSATSRLYGWVLFAAYGVLLVWGLMLVGLTSTNPVSELGNPLNLNIADNWLHLGLAVLGLVIAIVPLRRKVVETEPAPVAIQEPVTDPVPVQQPQPVATTTDEPATVQEERKPRGLHRLGRLRSKGTTAH
;
A
#
# COMPACT_ATOMS: atom_id res chain seq x y z
N MET A 1 13.05 6.90 -30.37
CA MET A 1 12.04 5.82 -30.30
C MET A 1 11.41 5.87 -28.92
N ALA A 2 10.13 5.52 -28.76
CA ALA A 2 9.45 5.69 -27.46
C ALA A 2 9.95 4.66 -26.44
N GLU A 3 10.49 5.13 -25.31
CA GLU A 3 10.77 4.28 -24.17
C GLU A 3 9.44 3.85 -23.56
N SER A 4 9.13 2.55 -23.63
CA SER A 4 7.92 2.01 -23.01
C SER A 4 8.06 2.12 -21.49
N VAL A 5 7.38 3.08 -20.86
CA VAL A 5 7.28 3.20 -19.40
C VAL A 5 6.52 1.99 -18.86
N ARG A 6 7.24 0.88 -18.69
CA ARG A 6 6.70 -0.36 -18.11
C ARG A 6 6.32 -0.08 -16.67
N ALA A 7 5.02 0.14 -16.43
CA ALA A 7 4.47 0.28 -15.09
C ALA A 7 4.86 -0.96 -14.27
N ARG A 8 5.81 -0.79 -13.34
CA ARG A 8 6.21 -1.87 -12.43
C ARG A 8 5.04 -2.17 -11.48
N LEU A 9 4.27 -3.20 -11.83
CA LEU A 9 3.22 -3.77 -10.98
C LEU A 9 3.76 -3.99 -9.57
N GLN A 10 3.07 -3.47 -8.56
CA GLN A 10 3.47 -3.68 -7.17
C GLN A 10 3.19 -5.14 -6.77
N PRO A 11 3.98 -5.75 -5.87
CA PRO A 11 3.78 -7.15 -5.47
C PRO A 11 2.36 -7.45 -4.97
N THR A 12 1.73 -6.50 -4.27
CA THR A 12 0.33 -6.61 -3.82
C THR A 12 -0.67 -6.72 -4.96
N GLN A 13 -0.43 -6.06 -6.10
CA GLN A 13 -1.30 -6.14 -7.28
C GLN A 13 -1.15 -7.47 -8.02
N VAL A 14 0.09 -7.97 -8.13
CA VAL A 14 0.35 -9.28 -8.72
C VAL A 14 -0.29 -10.38 -7.88
N LEU A 15 -0.15 -10.32 -6.54
CA LEU A 15 -0.81 -11.27 -5.64
C LEU A 15 -2.35 -11.17 -5.70
N ALA A 16 -2.92 -9.96 -5.62
CA ALA A 16 -4.38 -9.76 -5.72
C ALA A 16 -4.95 -10.28 -7.06
N GLY A 17 -4.26 -10.00 -8.17
CA GLY A 17 -4.65 -10.47 -9.49
C GLY A 17 -4.55 -11.99 -9.64
N LEU A 18 -3.46 -12.61 -9.17
CA LEU A 18 -3.30 -14.07 -9.20
C LEU A 18 -4.35 -14.79 -8.34
N VAL A 19 -4.64 -14.28 -7.14
CA VAL A 19 -5.67 -14.84 -6.26
C VAL A 19 -7.07 -14.66 -6.86
N GLY A 20 -7.36 -13.49 -7.44
CA GLY A 20 -8.62 -13.26 -8.16
C GLY A 20 -8.81 -14.21 -9.35
N LEU A 21 -7.77 -14.40 -10.17
CA LEU A 21 -7.79 -15.35 -11.29
C LEU A 21 -7.94 -16.81 -10.83
N ALA A 22 -7.30 -17.19 -9.73
CA ALA A 22 -7.46 -18.53 -9.14
C ALA A 22 -8.90 -18.76 -8.66
N PHE A 23 -9.53 -17.77 -8.01
CA PHE A 23 -10.94 -17.86 -7.61
C PHE A 23 -11.91 -17.90 -8.80
N LEU A 24 -11.65 -17.17 -9.88
CA LEU A 24 -12.42 -17.31 -11.12
C LEU A 24 -12.32 -18.73 -11.69
N ALA A 25 -11.11 -19.28 -11.75
CA ALA A 25 -10.88 -20.65 -12.23
C ALA A 25 -11.59 -21.69 -11.34
N LEU A 26 -11.47 -21.58 -10.01
CA LEU A 26 -12.14 -22.46 -9.05
C LEU A 26 -13.67 -22.41 -9.19
N GLY A 27 -14.25 -21.21 -9.31
CA GLY A 27 -15.69 -21.06 -9.49
C GLY A 27 -16.19 -21.67 -10.80
N VAL A 28 -15.48 -21.46 -11.92
CA VAL A 28 -15.83 -22.06 -13.23
C VAL A 28 -15.70 -23.58 -13.19
N ILE A 29 -14.59 -24.12 -12.68
CA ILE A 29 -14.37 -25.57 -12.57
C ILE A 29 -15.41 -26.19 -11.63
N GLY A 30 -15.70 -25.54 -10.50
CA GLY A 30 -16.73 -25.96 -9.56
C GLY A 30 -18.11 -26.06 -10.23
N PHE A 31 -18.51 -25.08 -11.05
CA PHE A 31 -19.75 -25.13 -11.82
C PHE A 31 -19.80 -26.27 -12.85
N VAL A 32 -18.66 -26.64 -13.45
CA VAL A 32 -18.58 -27.84 -14.33
C VAL A 32 -18.82 -29.14 -13.54
N HIS A 33 -18.46 -29.17 -12.25
CA HIS A 33 -18.70 -30.33 -11.38
C HIS A 33 -20.09 -30.34 -10.72
N THR A 34 -20.67 -29.19 -10.33
CA THR A 34 -21.97 -29.13 -9.62
C THR A 34 -23.17 -28.96 -10.55
N GLY A 35 -22.98 -28.36 -11.73
CA GLY A 35 -24.09 -27.72 -12.43
C GLY A 35 -24.75 -26.63 -11.56
N PHE A 36 -26.06 -26.46 -11.72
CA PHE A 36 -26.86 -25.41 -11.04
C PHE A 36 -27.98 -25.95 -10.13
N ASN A 37 -28.11 -27.27 -10.03
CA ASN A 37 -29.12 -27.92 -9.18
C ASN A 37 -28.66 -27.96 -7.71
N ASP A 38 -29.62 -28.08 -6.78
CA ASP A 38 -29.36 -28.17 -5.33
C ASP A 38 -28.44 -27.04 -4.81
N PHE A 39 -28.83 -25.79 -5.10
CA PHE A 39 -27.95 -24.63 -5.14
C PHE A 39 -27.16 -24.34 -3.85
N ALA A 40 -27.77 -24.57 -2.69
CA ALA A 40 -27.15 -24.44 -1.36
C ALA A 40 -27.10 -25.78 -0.61
N GLY A 41 -27.18 -26.90 -1.33
CA GLY A 41 -27.24 -28.25 -0.79
C GLY A 41 -25.92 -28.74 -0.20
N GLN A 42 -26.03 -29.82 0.59
CA GLN A 42 -24.90 -30.47 1.30
C GLN A 42 -24.57 -31.83 0.66
N GLY A 43 -24.74 -31.94 -0.66
CA GLY A 43 -24.49 -33.16 -1.42
C GLY A 43 -23.01 -33.55 -1.49
N HIS A 44 -22.73 -34.81 -1.83
CA HIS A 44 -21.37 -35.38 -1.83
C HIS A 44 -20.48 -34.95 -3.01
N THR A 45 -20.74 -33.79 -3.63
CA THR A 45 -19.96 -33.27 -4.75
C THR A 45 -18.63 -32.70 -4.26
N MET A 46 -17.56 -33.46 -4.45
CA MET A 46 -16.21 -33.09 -4.04
C MET A 46 -15.34 -32.63 -5.22
N LEU A 47 -14.75 -31.44 -5.13
CA LEU A 47 -13.69 -31.01 -6.04
C LEU A 47 -12.40 -31.76 -5.70
N TRP A 48 -11.86 -32.48 -6.70
CA TRP A 48 -10.68 -33.36 -6.58
C TRP A 48 -10.76 -34.41 -5.46
N GLY A 49 -11.97 -34.72 -4.95
CA GLY A 49 -12.15 -35.63 -3.82
C GLY A 49 -11.80 -35.04 -2.45
N VAL A 50 -11.51 -33.74 -2.36
CA VAL A 50 -10.99 -33.09 -1.14
C VAL A 50 -11.88 -31.95 -0.63
N PHE A 51 -12.29 -31.02 -1.49
CA PHE A 51 -13.07 -29.83 -1.11
C PHE A 51 -14.55 -30.04 -1.42
N ALA A 52 -15.44 -29.77 -0.46
CA ALA A 52 -16.86 -29.97 -0.66
C ALA A 52 -17.49 -28.69 -1.25
N ILE A 53 -18.16 -28.84 -2.39
CA ILE A 53 -18.66 -27.71 -3.17
C ILE A 53 -20.14 -27.84 -3.48
N ASN A 54 -20.79 -26.69 -3.66
CA ASN A 54 -22.13 -26.56 -4.19
C ASN A 54 -22.21 -25.28 -5.06
N PRO A 55 -23.29 -25.08 -5.85
CA PRO A 55 -23.41 -23.93 -6.73
C PRO A 55 -23.27 -22.57 -6.02
N LEU A 56 -23.76 -22.42 -4.79
CA LEU A 56 -23.63 -21.18 -4.00
C LEU A 56 -22.17 -20.89 -3.63
N HIS A 57 -21.41 -21.89 -3.19
CA HIS A 57 -19.97 -21.77 -2.93
C HIS A 57 -19.21 -21.37 -4.21
N ASN A 58 -19.60 -21.93 -5.37
CA ASN A 58 -19.04 -21.57 -6.67
C ASN A 58 -19.37 -20.12 -7.08
N VAL A 59 -20.57 -19.60 -6.79
CA VAL A 59 -20.88 -18.16 -6.96
C VAL A 59 -19.99 -17.29 -6.08
N LEU A 60 -19.74 -17.67 -4.82
CA LEU A 60 -18.83 -16.90 -3.97
C LEU A 60 -17.40 -16.90 -4.52
N HIS A 61 -16.90 -18.04 -5.01
CA HIS A 61 -15.60 -18.07 -5.71
C HIS A 61 -15.59 -17.11 -6.92
N LEU A 62 -16.59 -17.14 -7.79
CA LEU A 62 -16.66 -16.19 -8.90
C LEU A 62 -16.70 -14.73 -8.43
N LEU A 63 -17.44 -14.42 -7.36
CA LEU A 63 -17.54 -13.06 -6.80
C LEU A 63 -16.20 -12.58 -6.22
N PHE A 64 -15.53 -13.39 -5.38
CA PHE A 64 -14.20 -13.08 -4.86
C PHE A 64 -13.15 -13.00 -5.98
N GLY A 65 -13.34 -13.74 -7.08
CA GLY A 65 -12.51 -13.69 -8.27
C GLY A 65 -12.65 -12.37 -9.04
N VAL A 66 -13.89 -11.98 -9.40
CA VAL A 66 -14.18 -10.70 -10.08
C VAL A 66 -13.71 -9.53 -9.23
N VAL A 67 -14.03 -9.52 -7.94
CA VAL A 67 -13.58 -8.47 -7.01
C VAL A 67 -12.06 -8.43 -6.92
N GLY A 68 -11.38 -9.57 -6.89
CA GLY A 68 -9.91 -9.63 -6.88
C GLY A 68 -9.26 -9.03 -8.11
N VAL A 69 -9.76 -9.37 -9.30
CA VAL A 69 -9.25 -8.83 -10.57
C VAL A 69 -9.52 -7.32 -10.69
N LEU A 70 -10.70 -6.84 -10.28
CA LEU A 70 -11.02 -5.41 -10.28
C LEU A 70 -10.18 -4.62 -9.25
N LEU A 71 -9.92 -5.17 -8.07
CA LEU A 71 -9.13 -4.50 -7.05
C LEU A 71 -7.61 -4.62 -7.30
N ALA A 72 -7.14 -5.55 -8.14
CA ALA A 72 -5.75 -5.63 -8.58
C ALA A 72 -5.29 -4.39 -9.41
N LEU A 73 -6.22 -3.65 -9.99
CA LEU A 73 -5.95 -2.50 -10.87
C LEU A 73 -5.09 -1.40 -10.22
N THR A 74 -5.19 -1.19 -8.90
CA THR A 74 -4.31 -0.28 -8.16
C THR A 74 -3.71 -0.92 -6.92
N SER A 75 -2.51 -0.49 -6.53
CA SER A 75 -1.82 -0.99 -5.33
C SER A 75 -2.56 -0.69 -4.02
N ALA A 76 -3.44 0.33 -4.00
CA ALA A 76 -4.28 0.67 -2.85
C ALA A 76 -5.50 -0.26 -2.76
N THR A 77 -6.24 -0.43 -3.86
CA THR A 77 -7.38 -1.35 -3.96
C THR A 77 -6.95 -2.81 -3.73
N SER A 78 -5.73 -3.19 -4.11
CA SER A 78 -5.19 -4.54 -3.86
C SER A 78 -5.02 -4.83 -2.37
N ARG A 79 -4.69 -3.83 -1.55
CA ARG A 79 -4.62 -3.98 -0.10
C ARG A 79 -6.01 -4.06 0.54
N LEU A 80 -6.98 -3.33 -0.02
CA LEU A 80 -8.39 -3.51 0.35
C LEU A 80 -8.88 -4.93 0.05
N TYR A 81 -8.48 -5.52 -1.09
CA TYR A 81 -8.78 -6.92 -1.39
C TYR A 81 -8.14 -7.88 -0.37
N GLY A 82 -6.89 -7.62 0.04
CA GLY A 82 -6.25 -8.35 1.14
C GLY A 82 -7.05 -8.31 2.45
N TRP A 83 -7.56 -7.15 2.84
CA TRP A 83 -8.44 -7.01 4.02
C TRP A 83 -9.80 -7.71 3.83
N VAL A 84 -10.39 -7.62 2.65
CA VAL A 84 -11.64 -8.33 2.31
C VAL A 84 -11.45 -9.85 2.41
N LEU A 85 -10.33 -10.38 1.88
CA LEU A 85 -9.98 -11.79 2.02
C LEU A 85 -9.76 -12.18 3.49
N PHE A 86 -8.96 -11.43 4.25
CA PHE A 86 -8.72 -11.71 5.67
C PHE A 86 -10.02 -11.76 6.48
N ALA A 87 -10.89 -10.76 6.31
CA ALA A 87 -12.16 -10.69 7.01
C ALA A 87 -13.13 -11.81 6.59
N ALA A 88 -13.36 -11.99 5.28
CA ALA A 88 -14.33 -12.97 4.79
C ALA A 88 -13.90 -14.40 5.07
N TYR A 89 -12.65 -14.77 4.75
CA TYR A 89 -12.16 -16.13 4.98
C TYR A 89 -11.91 -16.40 6.47
N GLY A 90 -11.64 -15.37 7.28
CA GLY A 90 -11.65 -15.47 8.75
C GLY A 90 -13.05 -15.75 9.32
N VAL A 91 -14.10 -15.07 8.84
CA VAL A 91 -15.49 -15.33 9.24
C VAL A 91 -15.94 -16.72 8.81
N LEU A 92 -15.64 -17.14 7.58
CA LEU A 92 -15.96 -18.47 7.07
C LEU A 92 -15.23 -19.59 7.82
N LEU A 93 -13.96 -19.38 8.20
CA LEU A 93 -13.24 -20.29 9.11
C LEU A 93 -13.96 -20.41 10.45
N VAL A 94 -14.31 -19.28 11.10
CA VAL A 94 -15.00 -19.30 12.39
C VAL A 94 -16.35 -20.00 12.29
N TRP A 95 -17.11 -19.77 11.20
CA TRP A 95 -18.36 -20.47 10.92
C TRP A 95 -18.15 -21.98 10.78
N GLY A 96 -17.21 -22.42 9.94
CA GLY A 96 -16.90 -23.84 9.76
C GLY A 96 -16.39 -24.52 11.03
N LEU A 97 -15.72 -23.78 11.92
CA LEU A 97 -15.32 -24.24 13.25
C LEU A 97 -16.50 -24.35 14.25
N MET A 98 -17.52 -23.50 14.13
CA MET A 98 -18.78 -23.66 14.88
C MET A 98 -19.57 -24.89 14.40
N LEU A 99 -19.61 -25.15 13.08
CA LEU A 99 -20.31 -26.30 12.50
C LEU A 99 -19.72 -27.65 12.94
N VAL A 100 -18.40 -27.76 13.12
CA VAL A 100 -17.77 -28.98 13.68
C VAL A 100 -17.83 -29.07 15.22
N GLY A 101 -18.56 -28.17 15.89
CA GLY A 101 -18.89 -28.29 17.30
C GLY A 101 -17.78 -27.89 18.28
N LEU A 102 -16.89 -26.95 17.93
CA LEU A 102 -15.87 -26.44 18.87
C LEU A 102 -16.44 -25.65 20.07
N THR A 103 -17.74 -25.35 20.09
CA THR A 103 -18.43 -24.65 21.17
C THR A 103 -19.64 -25.44 21.67
N SER A 104 -19.83 -25.50 22.99
CA SER A 104 -20.92 -26.27 23.64
C SER A 104 -22.33 -25.83 23.23
N THR A 105 -22.46 -24.62 22.69
CA THR A 105 -23.62 -24.12 21.96
C THR A 105 -23.13 -23.60 20.60
N ASN A 106 -23.76 -24.05 19.51
CA ASN A 106 -23.50 -23.53 18.17
C ASN A 106 -24.56 -22.45 17.86
N PRO A 107 -24.18 -21.15 17.82
CA PRO A 107 -25.15 -20.06 17.60
C PRO A 107 -25.66 -19.98 16.14
N VAL A 108 -25.10 -20.77 15.22
CA VAL A 108 -25.50 -20.82 13.80
C VAL A 108 -26.07 -22.19 13.40
N SER A 109 -26.49 -23.02 14.37
CA SER A 109 -27.11 -24.34 14.12
C SER A 109 -28.28 -24.26 13.15
N GLU A 110 -29.18 -23.29 13.34
CA GLU A 110 -30.37 -23.07 12.51
C GLU A 110 -30.04 -22.62 11.07
N LEU A 111 -28.83 -22.09 10.84
CA LEU A 111 -28.36 -21.60 9.54
C LEU A 111 -27.55 -22.67 8.80
N GLY A 112 -27.04 -23.68 9.51
CA GLY A 112 -26.43 -24.88 8.94
C GLY A 112 -25.20 -24.64 8.06
N ASN A 113 -25.03 -25.50 7.06
CA ASN A 113 -23.87 -25.50 6.16
C ASN A 113 -24.25 -25.15 4.70
N PRO A 114 -24.69 -23.92 4.39
CA PRO A 114 -25.20 -23.56 3.07
C PRO A 114 -24.12 -23.52 1.97
N LEU A 115 -22.84 -23.53 2.34
CA LEU A 115 -21.70 -23.57 1.41
C LEU A 115 -21.06 -24.96 1.28
N ASN A 116 -21.66 -25.98 1.91
CA ASN A 116 -21.16 -27.36 1.93
C ASN A 116 -19.73 -27.49 2.48
N LEU A 117 -19.30 -26.63 3.42
CA LEU A 117 -17.92 -26.61 3.95
C LEU A 117 -17.56 -27.93 4.65
N ASN A 118 -16.38 -28.47 4.35
CA ASN A 118 -15.79 -29.60 5.08
C ASN A 118 -14.49 -29.20 5.84
N ILE A 119 -13.81 -30.19 6.43
CA ILE A 119 -12.59 -29.96 7.23
C ILE A 119 -11.42 -29.44 6.38
N ALA A 120 -11.25 -29.92 5.15
CA ALA A 120 -10.25 -29.41 4.21
C ALA A 120 -10.57 -27.98 3.74
N ASP A 121 -11.86 -27.66 3.55
CA ASP A 121 -12.30 -26.29 3.29
C ASP A 121 -11.91 -25.37 4.45
N ASN A 122 -12.12 -25.77 5.71
CA ASN A 122 -11.70 -24.98 6.87
C ASN A 122 -10.18 -24.67 6.87
N TRP A 123 -9.33 -25.65 6.54
CA TRP A 123 -7.89 -25.42 6.39
C TRP A 123 -7.56 -24.46 5.24
N LEU A 124 -8.27 -24.56 4.11
CA LEU A 124 -8.13 -23.63 2.99
C LEU A 124 -8.57 -22.20 3.38
N HIS A 125 -9.65 -22.05 4.14
CA HIS A 125 -10.11 -20.76 4.66
C HIS A 125 -9.07 -20.10 5.59
N LEU A 126 -8.43 -20.87 6.47
CA LEU A 126 -7.32 -20.36 7.29
C LEU A 126 -6.14 -19.88 6.41
N GLY A 127 -5.73 -20.67 5.41
CA GLY A 127 -4.67 -20.28 4.48
C GLY A 127 -5.00 -19.01 3.69
N LEU A 128 -6.23 -18.88 3.22
CA LEU A 128 -6.72 -17.71 2.46
C LEU A 128 -6.85 -16.46 3.34
N ALA A 129 -7.25 -16.60 4.61
CA ALA A 129 -7.28 -15.49 5.56
C ALA A 129 -5.85 -14.95 5.81
N VAL A 130 -4.87 -15.84 6.07
CA VAL A 130 -3.46 -15.48 6.24
C VAL A 130 -2.88 -14.83 4.98
N LEU A 131 -3.19 -15.38 3.79
CA LEU A 131 -2.77 -14.79 2.51
C LEU A 131 -3.37 -13.39 2.29
N GLY A 132 -4.64 -13.21 2.61
CA GLY A 132 -5.31 -11.91 2.60
C GLY A 132 -4.60 -10.88 3.48
N LEU A 133 -4.29 -11.26 4.72
CA LEU A 133 -3.57 -10.41 5.67
C LEU A 133 -2.18 -10.01 5.13
N VAL A 134 -1.43 -10.95 4.55
CA VAL A 134 -0.14 -10.67 3.89
C VAL A 134 -0.31 -9.66 2.75
N ILE A 135 -1.29 -9.84 1.86
CA ILE A 135 -1.58 -8.91 0.75
C ILE A 135 -1.95 -7.51 1.27
N ALA A 136 -2.66 -7.42 2.41
CA ALA A 136 -3.05 -6.16 3.03
C ALA A 136 -1.84 -5.39 3.60
N ILE A 137 -0.93 -6.06 4.32
CA ILE A 137 0.15 -5.40 5.07
C ILE A 137 1.46 -5.21 4.30
N VAL A 138 1.71 -5.98 3.23
CA VAL A 138 2.99 -5.92 2.49
C VAL A 138 3.31 -4.49 2.00
N PRO A 139 4.53 -3.96 2.27
CA PRO A 139 4.95 -2.65 1.78
C PRO A 139 4.99 -2.57 0.25
N LEU A 140 4.56 -1.43 -0.31
CA LEU A 140 4.89 -1.08 -1.69
C LEU A 140 6.40 -0.87 -1.82
N ARG A 141 6.98 -1.32 -2.93
CA ARG A 141 8.34 -0.90 -3.34
C ARG A 141 8.30 0.59 -3.66
N ARG A 142 8.76 1.42 -2.73
CA ARG A 142 9.14 2.82 -3.02
C ARG A 142 10.25 2.80 -4.07
N LYS A 143 10.19 3.72 -5.04
CA LYS A 143 11.39 4.04 -5.83
C LYS A 143 12.39 4.73 -4.91
N VAL A 144 13.66 4.35 -4.98
CA VAL A 144 14.71 5.33 -4.79
C VAL A 144 14.59 6.27 -5.99
N VAL A 145 14.32 7.55 -5.75
CA VAL A 145 14.60 8.57 -6.76
C VAL A 145 16.11 8.73 -6.70
N GLU A 146 16.79 8.11 -7.65
CA GLU A 146 18.19 8.37 -7.88
C GLU A 146 18.25 9.79 -8.44
N THR A 147 18.50 10.75 -7.55
CA THR A 147 18.72 12.14 -7.94
C THR A 147 20.01 12.15 -8.73
N GLU A 148 19.89 12.11 -10.05
CA GLU A 148 20.98 12.38 -10.98
C GLU A 148 21.70 13.63 -10.47
N PRO A 149 22.99 13.52 -10.10
CA PRO A 149 23.67 14.61 -9.42
C PRO A 149 23.66 15.81 -10.36
N ALA A 150 22.92 16.85 -9.97
CA ALA A 150 22.63 18.00 -10.81
C ALA A 150 23.92 18.44 -11.49
N PRO A 151 23.98 18.43 -12.84
CA PRO A 151 25.22 18.34 -13.59
C PRO A 151 26.16 19.42 -13.08
N VAL A 152 27.28 19.01 -12.48
CA VAL A 152 28.14 19.90 -11.71
C VAL A 152 28.53 21.04 -12.63
N ALA A 153 27.92 22.20 -12.40
CA ALA A 153 28.19 23.38 -13.17
C ALA A 153 29.66 23.67 -12.98
N ILE A 154 30.46 23.40 -14.03
CA ILE A 154 31.85 23.77 -14.08
C ILE A 154 31.82 25.28 -14.04
N GLN A 155 32.01 25.83 -12.84
CA GLN A 155 32.31 27.23 -12.67
C GLN A 155 33.60 27.42 -13.44
N GLU A 156 33.51 28.07 -14.61
CA GLU A 156 34.71 28.50 -15.32
C GLU A 156 35.56 29.27 -14.31
N PRO A 157 36.87 28.97 -14.21
CA PRO A 157 37.70 29.53 -13.16
C PRO A 157 37.61 31.04 -13.24
N VAL A 158 37.10 31.67 -12.18
CA VAL A 158 36.96 33.12 -12.11
C VAL A 158 38.36 33.70 -12.17
N THR A 159 38.78 34.11 -13.36
CA THR A 159 40.02 34.83 -13.59
C THR A 159 39.79 36.25 -13.08
N ASP A 160 39.99 36.45 -11.77
CA ASP A 160 40.08 37.78 -11.19
C ASP A 160 41.06 38.61 -12.05
N PRO A 161 40.64 39.80 -12.53
CA PRO A 161 41.50 40.61 -13.38
C PRO A 161 42.73 41.02 -12.58
N VAL A 162 43.90 40.47 -12.94
CA VAL A 162 45.18 40.73 -12.29
C VAL A 162 45.36 42.25 -12.12
N PRO A 163 45.46 42.77 -10.88
CA PRO A 163 45.55 44.21 -10.67
C PRO A 163 46.76 44.80 -11.40
N VAL A 164 46.51 45.57 -12.46
CA VAL A 164 47.54 46.28 -13.20
C VAL A 164 48.20 47.26 -12.24
N GLN A 165 49.42 46.95 -11.82
CA GLN A 165 50.13 47.69 -10.78
C GLN A 165 50.58 49.04 -11.34
N GLN A 166 49.75 50.06 -11.13
CA GLN A 166 50.02 51.41 -11.61
C GLN A 166 51.34 51.95 -11.01
N PRO A 167 52.20 52.60 -11.80
CA PRO A 167 53.43 53.19 -11.27
C PRO A 167 53.12 54.23 -10.19
N GLN A 168 53.64 53.99 -8.98
CA GLN A 168 53.54 54.91 -7.84
C GLN A 168 54.20 56.26 -8.21
N PRO A 169 53.47 57.40 -8.14
CA PRO A 169 54.09 58.71 -8.27
C PRO A 169 55.06 58.95 -7.11
N VAL A 170 56.24 59.50 -7.40
CA VAL A 170 57.19 59.92 -6.35
C VAL A 170 56.57 61.06 -5.55
N ALA A 171 56.55 60.94 -4.22
CA ALA A 171 55.93 61.93 -3.35
C ALA A 171 56.75 63.24 -3.31
N THR A 172 56.07 64.35 -3.59
CA THR A 172 56.56 65.71 -3.34
C THR A 172 55.81 66.30 -2.16
N THR A 173 56.51 66.91 -1.21
CA THR A 173 55.97 67.35 0.10
C THR A 173 55.38 68.76 0.06
N THR A 174 54.16 68.92 0.57
CA THR A 174 53.58 70.20 1.03
C THR A 174 52.59 69.95 2.19
N ASP A 175 52.31 70.98 2.99
CA ASP A 175 51.70 70.91 4.33
C ASP A 175 50.15 70.79 4.41
N GLU A 176 49.68 70.48 5.62
CA GLU A 176 48.42 70.81 6.36
C GLU A 176 47.12 71.37 5.67
N PRO A 177 45.92 71.32 6.33
CA PRO A 177 45.49 70.53 7.49
C PRO A 177 44.05 69.90 7.40
N ALA A 178 43.71 69.20 8.50
CA ALA A 178 42.47 68.52 8.91
C ALA A 178 41.06 68.99 8.45
N THR A 179 40.13 68.02 8.36
CA THR A 179 38.70 68.08 8.82
C THR A 179 38.15 66.64 8.93
N VAL A 180 37.82 66.11 10.12
CA VAL A 180 36.56 66.20 10.92
C VAL A 180 35.39 65.32 10.41
N GLN A 181 35.23 64.16 11.07
CA GLN A 181 33.97 63.46 11.45
C GLN A 181 33.01 62.99 10.31
N GLU A 182 32.07 62.04 10.49
CA GLU A 182 31.26 61.66 11.66
C GLU A 182 31.00 60.13 11.79
N GLU A 183 30.67 59.67 13.00
CA GLU A 183 30.41 58.27 13.38
C GLU A 183 28.91 58.00 13.59
N ARG A 184 28.34 56.87 13.11
CA ARG A 184 27.08 56.36 13.70
C ARG A 184 26.81 54.85 13.60
N LYS A 185 26.42 54.28 14.75
CA LYS A 185 26.01 52.90 15.10
C LYS A 185 25.21 52.98 16.44
N PRO A 186 24.46 51.97 16.94
CA PRO A 186 23.88 50.73 16.36
C PRO A 186 22.39 50.96 15.99
N ARG A 187 21.32 50.17 16.19
CA ARG A 187 20.94 48.89 16.88
C ARG A 187 19.60 48.43 16.24
N GLY A 188 19.11 47.17 16.26
CA GLY A 188 19.50 45.93 16.94
C GLY A 188 18.53 45.52 18.06
N LEU A 189 17.59 44.58 17.82
CA LEU A 189 16.82 43.87 18.87
C LEU A 189 16.05 42.61 18.37
N HIS A 190 15.69 41.72 19.30
CA HIS A 190 15.04 40.41 19.07
C HIS A 190 13.50 40.47 19.10
N ARG A 191 12.82 39.39 18.67
CA ARG A 191 11.43 39.08 19.08
C ARG A 191 11.27 37.60 19.45
N LEU A 192 10.51 37.32 20.51
CA LEU A 192 10.34 36.01 21.15
C LEU A 192 8.86 35.63 21.36
N GLY A 193 8.54 34.34 21.21
CA GLY A 193 7.69 33.56 22.11
C GLY A 193 6.16 33.80 22.23
N ARG A 194 5.37 32.77 21.87
CA ARG A 194 4.16 32.24 22.55
C ARG A 194 3.79 30.91 21.86
N LEU A 195 3.42 29.77 22.47
CA LEU A 195 2.68 29.40 23.70
C LEU A 195 1.17 29.70 23.69
N ARG A 196 0.32 28.65 23.60
CA ARG A 196 -0.55 28.11 24.69
C ARG A 196 -1.69 27.19 24.17
N SER A 197 -2.26 26.36 25.05
CA SER A 197 -3.11 25.18 24.81
C SER A 197 -4.59 25.27 25.30
N LYS A 198 -5.40 24.22 24.97
CA LYS A 198 -6.53 23.57 25.70
C LYS A 198 -7.92 23.47 24.99
N GLY A 199 -8.67 22.41 25.36
CA GLY A 199 -10.05 22.04 24.93
C GLY A 199 -10.10 20.61 24.33
N THR A 200 -10.89 19.60 24.73
CA THR A 200 -12.10 19.48 25.60
C THR A 200 -13.36 20.11 24.94
N THR A 201 -14.53 19.44 24.78
CA THR A 201 -15.11 18.24 25.43
C THR A 201 -15.84 17.30 24.45
N ALA A 202 -16.31 16.15 24.98
CA ALA A 202 -17.22 15.19 24.36
C ALA A 202 -18.64 15.73 24.06
N HIS A 203 -19.37 14.97 23.23
CA HIS A 203 -20.82 14.76 23.29
C HIS A 203 -21.16 13.33 22.83
#